data_AF-A0A485JI35-F1
#
_entry.id   AF-A0A485JI35-F1
#
_cell.length_a   1.000
_cell.length_b   1.000
_cell.length_c   1.000
_cell.angle_alpha   90.00
_cell.angle_beta   90.00
_cell.angle_gamma   90.00
#
_symmetry.space_group_name_H-M   'P 1'
#
loop_
_entity.id
_entity.type
_entity.pdbx_description
1 polymer ?
#
loop_
_entity_poly.entity_id
_entity_poly.type
_entity_poly.pdbx_seq_one_letter_code
_entity_poly.pdbx_strand_id
1 'polypeptide(L)'
;MIKLSEKGVFLASNNEIIAEEHFTGEIKKEEAKKGTIAWSILSSHNTSGNMDKLKIKFDSLASHDITFVGIVQTAKASGMERFPLPYVLTNCHNSLCAVGGTINGDDHVFGLSAAQRYGRYFCASAYCGHPSIYA
;
A
#
# COMPACT_ATOMS: atom_id res chain seq x y z
N MET A 1 -26.71 1.07 12.01
CA MET A 1 -26.88 2.50 11.67
C MET A 1 -25.52 3.16 11.81
N ILE A 2 -24.99 3.75 10.74
CA ILE A 2 -23.66 4.41 10.76
C ILE A 2 -23.87 5.87 11.19
N LYS A 3 -23.12 6.34 12.18
CA LYS A 3 -23.15 7.74 12.60
C LYS A 3 -22.11 8.52 11.79
N LEU A 4 -22.57 9.52 11.04
CA LEU A 4 -21.69 10.38 10.24
C LEU A 4 -21.36 11.65 11.03
N SER A 5 -20.11 12.10 10.92
CA SER A 5 -19.65 13.38 11.46
C SER A 5 -19.45 14.35 10.31
N GLU A 6 -19.94 15.58 10.45
CA GLU A 6 -19.78 16.62 9.44
C GLU A 6 -18.36 17.21 9.43
N LYS A 7 -17.68 17.19 10.58
CA LYS A 7 -16.30 17.67 10.80
C LYS A 7 -15.40 16.56 11.32
N GLY A 8 -14.22 16.92 11.84
CA GLY A 8 -13.31 15.99 12.49
C GLY A 8 -13.84 15.47 13.83
N VAL A 9 -13.14 14.48 14.37
CA VAL A 9 -13.41 13.93 15.71
C VAL A 9 -12.11 13.82 16.50
N PHE A 10 -12.22 13.88 17.82
CA PHE A 10 -11.16 13.60 18.78
C PHE A 10 -11.43 12.25 19.44
N LEU A 11 -10.36 11.50 19.71
CA LEU A 11 -10.42 10.29 20.52
C LEU A 11 -9.86 10.63 21.91
N ALA A 12 -10.71 10.61 22.93
CA ALA A 12 -10.30 10.82 24.30
C ALA A 12 -9.69 9.53 24.90
N SER A 13 -8.92 9.66 25.99
CA SER A 13 -8.17 8.55 26.61
C SER A 13 -9.06 7.40 27.12
N ASN A 14 -10.34 7.65 27.32
CA ASN A 14 -11.37 6.67 27.67
C ASN A 14 -11.99 5.97 26.44
N ASN A 15 -11.39 6.08 25.25
CA ASN A 15 -11.88 5.63 23.95
C ASN A 15 -13.19 6.29 23.49
N GLU A 16 -13.56 7.44 24.07
CA GLU A 16 -14.72 8.21 23.64
C GLU A 16 -14.41 9.01 22.37
N ILE A 17 -15.33 8.97 21.40
CA ILE A 17 -15.26 9.77 20.17
C ILE A 17 -16.06 11.05 20.39
N ILE A 18 -15.36 12.17 20.40
CA ILE A 18 -15.92 13.51 20.61
C ILE A 18 -15.90 14.25 19.28
N ALA A 19 -17.05 14.74 18.83
CA ALA A 19 -17.11 15.57 17.62
C ALA A 19 -16.34 16.88 17.83
N GLU A 20 -15.65 17.37 16.79
CA GLU A 20 -14.81 18.57 16.88
C GLU A 20 -15.57 19.80 17.39
N GLU A 21 -16.84 19.96 17.01
CA GLU A 21 -17.74 21.02 17.49
C GLU A 21 -18.11 20.92 18.97
N HIS A 22 -17.97 19.75 19.58
CA HIS A 22 -18.24 19.49 20.99
C HIS A 22 -16.96 19.34 21.81
N PHE A 23 -15.79 19.45 21.17
CA PHE A 23 -14.52 19.37 21.86
C PHE A 23 -14.26 20.68 22.61
N THR A 24 -14.29 20.62 23.94
CA THR A 24 -14.06 21.76 24.84
C THR A 24 -12.67 21.75 25.48
N GLY A 25 -11.80 20.82 25.09
CA GLY A 25 -10.45 20.70 25.64
C GLY A 25 -9.53 21.84 25.21
N GLU A 26 -8.52 22.14 26.03
CA GLU A 26 -7.56 23.24 25.78
C GLU A 26 -6.52 22.92 24.68
N ILE A 27 -6.38 21.64 24.31
CA ILE A 27 -5.39 21.21 23.33
C ILE A 27 -5.78 21.68 21.92
N LYS A 28 -4.83 22.30 21.22
CA LYS A 28 -5.00 22.67 19.81
C LYS A 28 -4.99 21.43 18.93
N LYS A 29 -5.79 21.44 17.87
CA LYS A 29 -5.88 20.34 16.89
C LYS A 29 -4.51 19.89 16.37
N GLU A 30 -3.61 20.81 16.07
CA GLU A 30 -2.26 20.50 15.59
C GLU A 30 -1.41 19.76 16.63
N GLU A 31 -1.61 20.06 17.92
CA GLU A 31 -0.93 19.35 18.99
C GLU A 31 -1.57 17.98 19.21
N ALA A 32 -2.91 17.90 19.15
CA ALA A 32 -3.64 16.64 19.29
C ALA A 32 -3.28 15.62 18.19
N LYS A 33 -3.01 16.06 16.95
CA LYS A 33 -2.55 15.17 15.86
C LYS A 33 -1.30 14.39 16.23
N LYS A 34 -0.40 14.98 17.03
CA LYS A 34 0.86 14.34 17.44
C LYS A 34 0.65 13.10 18.31
N GLY A 35 -0.50 13.02 19.01
CA GLY A 35 -0.90 11.85 19.80
C GLY A 35 -1.46 10.69 18.97
N THR A 36 -1.65 10.85 17.66
CA THR A 36 -2.20 9.79 16.81
C THR A 36 -1.16 8.74 16.42
N ILE A 37 -1.63 7.51 16.20
CA ILE A 37 -0.79 6.44 15.63
C ILE A 37 -0.27 6.84 14.25
N ALA A 38 -1.11 7.49 13.43
CA ALA A 38 -0.72 7.97 12.11
C ALA A 38 0.47 8.94 12.18
N TRP A 39 0.46 9.89 13.12
CA TRP A 39 1.59 10.79 13.33
C TRP A 39 2.86 10.04 13.74
N SER A 40 2.74 9.08 14.65
CA SER A 40 3.87 8.26 15.11
C SER A 40 4.49 7.43 13.97
N ILE A 41 3.66 6.88 13.08
CA ILE A 41 4.13 6.14 11.90
C ILE A 41 4.78 7.09 10.89
N LEU A 42 4.12 8.19 10.53
CA LEU A 42 4.66 9.13 9.53
C LEU A 42 5.96 9.79 10.00
N SER A 43 6.02 10.21 11.26
CA SER A 43 7.23 10.83 11.83
C SER A 43 8.40 9.85 11.89
N SER A 44 8.17 8.58 12.24
CA SER A 44 9.24 7.57 12.30
C SER A 44 9.80 7.18 10.92
N HIS A 45 9.01 7.34 9.85
CA HIS A 45 9.44 7.07 8.47
C HIS A 45 9.81 8.33 7.68
N ASN A 46 9.69 9.52 8.29
CA ASN A 46 10.03 10.78 7.65
C ASN A 46 11.54 11.05 7.69
N THR A 47 12.13 11.21 6.52
CA THR A 47 13.57 11.48 6.35
C THR A 47 13.88 12.96 6.11
N SER A 48 12.87 13.83 5.97
CA SER A 48 13.09 15.25 5.67
C SER A 48 13.36 16.12 6.90
N GLY A 49 13.03 15.64 8.10
CA GLY A 49 13.02 16.45 9.34
C GLY A 49 11.92 17.51 9.39
N ASN A 50 11.03 17.57 8.40
CA ASN A 50 9.95 18.54 8.30
C ASN A 50 8.60 17.83 8.12
N MET A 51 7.68 17.98 9.07
CA MET A 51 6.37 17.34 9.05
C MET A 51 5.37 17.97 8.07
N ASP A 52 5.61 19.21 7.63
CA ASP A 52 4.84 19.86 6.58
C ASP A 52 5.31 19.44 5.17
N LYS A 53 6.51 18.84 5.08
CA LYS A 53 7.14 18.40 3.82
C LYS A 53 7.72 17.00 3.98
N LEU A 54 6.84 16.00 4.05
CA LEU A 54 7.22 14.62 4.27
C LEU A 54 8.09 14.06 3.13
N LYS A 55 9.17 13.36 3.50
CA LYS A 55 9.91 12.44 2.62
C LYS A 55 9.91 11.06 3.26
N ILE A 56 8.93 10.25 2.90
CA ILE A 56 8.69 8.95 3.54
C ILE A 56 9.60 7.89 2.94
N LYS A 57 10.30 7.16 3.81
CA LYS A 57 10.96 5.90 3.46
C LYS A 57 9.92 4.78 3.55
N PHE A 58 9.72 4.06 2.45
CA PHE A 58 8.88 2.87 2.45
C PHE A 58 9.66 1.64 2.93
N ASP A 59 9.01 0.77 3.68
CA ASP A 59 9.60 -0.50 4.13
C ASP A 59 9.35 -1.64 3.14
N SER A 60 8.24 -1.56 2.41
CA SER A 60 7.86 -2.54 1.41
C SER A 60 6.93 -1.93 0.35
N LEU A 61 6.83 -2.60 -0.78
CA LEU A 61 5.93 -2.26 -1.88
C LEU A 61 4.96 -3.42 -2.10
N ALA A 62 3.76 -3.12 -2.58
CA ALA A 62 2.82 -4.13 -3.06
C ALA A 62 2.06 -3.58 -4.26
N SER A 63 1.80 -4.44 -5.25
CA SER A 63 0.95 -4.09 -6.39
C SER A 63 0.23 -5.33 -6.89
N HIS A 64 -0.90 -5.08 -7.55
CA HIS A 64 -1.79 -6.12 -8.04
C HIS A 64 -1.70 -6.23 -9.57
N ASP A 65 -2.24 -7.33 -10.09
CA ASP A 65 -2.25 -7.75 -11.50
C ASP A 65 -2.75 -6.74 -12.52
N ILE A 66 -3.53 -5.74 -12.12
CA ILE A 66 -3.94 -4.66 -13.04
C ILE A 66 -2.81 -3.64 -13.24
N THR A 67 -1.96 -3.42 -12.23
CA THR A 67 -1.03 -2.29 -12.20
C THR A 67 0.44 -2.69 -12.26
N PHE A 68 0.79 -3.90 -11.82
CA PHE A 68 2.20 -4.27 -11.68
C PHE A 68 2.94 -4.30 -13.02
N VAL A 69 2.25 -4.58 -14.12
CA VAL A 69 2.87 -4.67 -15.46
C VAL A 69 3.46 -3.32 -15.84
N GLY A 70 2.64 -2.27 -15.75
CA GLY A 70 3.08 -0.90 -16.01
C GLY A 70 4.18 -0.46 -15.05
N ILE A 71 4.03 -0.73 -13.74
CA ILE A 71 5.02 -0.35 -12.72
C ILE A 71 6.39 -0.99 -13.02
N VAL A 72 6.42 -2.29 -13.32
CA VAL A 72 7.66 -3.02 -13.61
C VAL A 72 8.26 -2.56 -14.95
N GLN A 73 7.44 -2.28 -15.96
CA GLN A 73 7.93 -1.74 -17.24
C GLN A 73 8.57 -0.37 -17.05
N THR A 74 7.96 0.53 -16.27
CA THR A 74 8.56 1.83 -15.93
C THR A 74 9.87 1.66 -15.16
N ALA A 75 9.91 0.76 -14.17
CA ALA A 75 11.14 0.47 -13.43
C ALA A 75 12.24 -0.09 -14.36
N LYS A 76 11.90 -0.99 -15.28
CA LYS A 76 12.84 -1.50 -16.27
C LYS A 76 13.35 -0.39 -17.20
N ALA A 77 12.46 0.49 -17.66
CA ALA A 77 12.81 1.61 -18.53
C ALA A 77 13.71 2.65 -17.85
N SER A 78 13.64 2.78 -16.51
CA SER A 78 14.54 3.65 -15.75
C SER A 78 15.95 3.07 -15.55
N GLY A 79 16.22 1.86 -16.06
CA GLY A 79 17.50 1.17 -15.86
C GLY A 79 17.59 0.43 -14.52
N MET A 80 16.48 0.26 -13.81
CA MET A 80 16.48 -0.43 -12.52
C MET A 80 16.73 -1.93 -12.69
N GLU A 81 17.81 -2.42 -12.10
CA GLU A 81 18.16 -3.85 -12.09
C GLU A 81 17.48 -4.62 -10.95
N ARG A 82 17.17 -3.93 -9.85
CA ARG A 82 16.45 -4.43 -8.67
C ARG A 82 15.82 -3.26 -7.92
N PHE A 83 14.60 -3.44 -7.43
CA PHE A 83 14.03 -2.53 -6.41
C PHE A 83 14.88 -2.53 -5.13
N PRO A 84 14.97 -1.39 -4.43
CA PRO A 84 15.75 -1.27 -3.20
C PRO A 84 15.06 -1.86 -1.95
N LEU A 85 13.81 -2.32 -2.08
CA LEU A 85 12.95 -2.75 -0.98
C LEU A 85 12.21 -4.05 -1.35
N PRO A 86 11.72 -4.82 -0.37
CA PRO A 86 10.74 -5.87 -0.61
C PRO A 86 9.56 -5.35 -1.44
N TYR A 87 9.16 -6.13 -2.44
CA TYR A 87 8.03 -5.82 -3.31
C TYR A 87 7.23 -7.10 -3.50
N VAL A 88 5.92 -7.02 -3.27
CA VAL A 88 4.98 -8.12 -3.39
C VAL A 88 4.09 -7.90 -4.60
N LEU A 89 4.02 -8.89 -5.49
CA LEU A 89 3.18 -8.89 -6.68
C LEU A 89 2.00 -9.84 -6.43
N THR A 90 0.76 -9.37 -6.61
CA THR A 90 -0.44 -10.16 -6.30
C THR A 90 -1.37 -10.34 -7.49
N ASN A 91 -1.86 -11.56 -7.68
CA ASN A 91 -2.90 -11.86 -8.67
C ASN A 91 -4.25 -11.97 -7.97
N CYS A 92 -4.94 -10.84 -7.76
CA CYS A 92 -6.20 -10.82 -7.03
C CYS A 92 -7.40 -10.32 -7.85
N HIS A 93 -7.21 -9.44 -8.84
CA HIS A 93 -8.34 -8.84 -9.55
C HIS A 93 -8.78 -9.67 -10.76
N ASN A 94 -7.82 -10.28 -11.47
CA ASN A 94 -8.05 -11.08 -12.66
C ASN A 94 -7.76 -12.57 -12.42
N SER A 95 -7.97 -13.02 -11.18
CA SER A 95 -7.63 -14.36 -10.67
C SER A 95 -8.19 -15.53 -11.49
N LEU A 96 -9.35 -15.35 -12.14
CA LEU A 96 -10.00 -16.38 -12.96
C LEU A 96 -9.57 -16.35 -14.44
N CYS A 97 -8.81 -15.35 -14.86
CA CYS A 97 -8.44 -15.10 -16.26
C CYS A 97 -9.65 -15.18 -17.23
N ALA A 98 -10.85 -14.82 -16.77
CA ALA A 98 -12.10 -15.11 -17.47
C ALA A 98 -12.44 -14.13 -18.61
N VAL A 99 -11.79 -12.97 -18.65
CA VAL A 99 -12.00 -11.90 -19.62
C VAL A 99 -10.65 -11.53 -20.24
N GLY A 100 -10.60 -11.14 -21.51
CA GLY A 100 -9.36 -10.68 -22.15
C GLY A 100 -8.52 -11.77 -22.83
N GLY A 101 -9.04 -12.99 -23.02
CA GLY A 101 -8.32 -14.06 -23.71
C GLY A 101 -7.07 -14.48 -22.94
N THR A 102 -5.88 -14.45 -23.58
CA THR A 102 -4.62 -14.81 -22.92
C THR A 102 -4.05 -13.69 -22.04
N ILE A 103 -4.53 -12.45 -22.18
CA ILE A 103 -3.91 -11.25 -21.58
C ILE A 103 -3.72 -11.40 -20.07
N ASN A 104 -4.74 -11.82 -19.34
CA ASN A 104 -4.64 -11.99 -17.89
C ASN A 104 -3.66 -13.09 -17.48
N GLY A 105 -3.59 -14.18 -18.25
CA GLY A 105 -2.59 -15.22 -18.06
C GLY A 105 -1.18 -14.73 -18.36
N ASP A 106 -1.02 -13.95 -19.42
CA ASP A 106 0.25 -13.35 -19.83
C ASP A 106 0.75 -12.35 -18.77
N ASP A 107 -0.14 -11.53 -18.20
CA ASP A 107 0.18 -10.61 -17.10
C ASP A 107 0.62 -11.38 -15.85
N HIS A 108 -0.04 -12.49 -15.51
CA HIS A 108 0.33 -13.32 -14.37
C HIS A 108 1.71 -13.98 -14.56
N VAL A 109 2.00 -14.49 -15.76
CA VAL A 109 3.33 -15.04 -16.12
C VAL A 109 4.40 -13.95 -16.12
N PHE A 110 4.06 -12.75 -16.60
CA PHE A 110 4.94 -11.58 -16.53
C PHE A 110 5.26 -11.24 -15.07
N GLY A 111 4.24 -11.20 -14.19
CA GLY A 111 4.40 -10.93 -12.76
C GLY A 111 5.33 -11.95 -12.09
N LEU A 112 5.16 -13.25 -12.37
CA LEU A 112 6.04 -14.30 -11.85
C LEU A 112 7.48 -14.12 -12.34
N SER A 113 7.67 -13.86 -13.63
CA SER A 113 8.99 -13.65 -14.22
C SER A 113 9.68 -12.40 -13.66
N ALA A 114 8.92 -11.33 -13.43
CA ALA A 114 9.40 -10.13 -12.76
C ALA A 114 9.81 -10.42 -11.30
N ALA A 115 9.02 -11.25 -10.60
CA ALA A 115 9.34 -11.62 -9.23
C ALA A 115 10.68 -12.35 -9.14
N GLN A 116 10.90 -13.32 -10.03
CA GLN A 116 12.15 -14.08 -10.12
C GLN A 116 13.34 -13.19 -10.50
N ARG A 117 13.17 -12.33 -11.53
CA ARG A 117 14.25 -11.45 -12.01
C ARG A 117 14.68 -10.43 -10.95
N TYR A 118 13.72 -9.83 -10.26
CA TYR A 118 14.00 -8.74 -9.34
C TYR A 118 14.21 -9.22 -7.89
N GLY A 119 14.00 -10.50 -7.59
CA GLY A 119 14.13 -11.08 -6.24
C GLY A 119 12.99 -10.66 -5.31
N ARG A 120 11.75 -10.86 -5.76
CA ARG A 120 10.51 -10.37 -5.12
C ARG A 120 9.55 -11.49 -4.78
N TYR A 121 8.60 -11.17 -3.93
CA TYR A 121 7.58 -12.11 -3.50
C TYR A 121 6.40 -12.08 -4.48
N PHE A 122 5.93 -13.26 -4.85
CA PHE A 122 4.81 -13.42 -5.76
C PHE A 122 3.68 -14.18 -5.06
N CYS A 123 2.49 -13.61 -5.06
CA CYS A 123 1.29 -14.24 -4.54
C CYS A 123 0.41 -14.68 -5.71
N ALA A 124 0.43 -15.98 -5.97
CA ALA A 124 -0.34 -16.61 -7.02
C ALA A 124 -1.86 -16.56 -6.73
N SER A 125 -2.67 -16.51 -7.78
CA SER A 125 -4.08 -16.91 -7.67
C SER A 125 -4.14 -18.44 -7.58
N ALA A 126 -5.06 -18.96 -6.74
CA ALA A 126 -5.30 -20.40 -6.60
C ALA A 126 -5.69 -21.08 -7.93
N TYR A 127 -6.15 -20.31 -8.92
CA TYR A 127 -6.57 -20.80 -10.24
C TYR A 127 -5.49 -20.66 -11.33
N CYS A 128 -4.34 -20.05 -11.02
CA CYS A 128 -3.19 -20.08 -11.91
C CYS A 128 -2.56 -21.48 -11.86
N GLY A 129 -3.03 -22.39 -12.71
CA GLY A 129 -2.61 -23.80 -12.77
C GLY A 129 -1.16 -24.03 -13.23
N HIS A 130 -0.21 -23.16 -12.89
CA HIS A 130 1.21 -23.38 -13.18
C HIS A 130 1.91 -24.00 -11.95
N PRO A 131 2.55 -25.18 -12.09
CA PRO A 131 3.24 -25.85 -10.98
C PRO A 131 4.44 -25.08 -10.41
N SER A 132 4.94 -24.07 -11.12
CA SER A 132 6.16 -23.33 -10.79
C SER A 132 5.96 -22.20 -9.78
N ILE A 133 4.73 -21.97 -9.30
CA ILE A 133 4.38 -20.84 -8.43
C ILE A 133 4.37 -21.22 -6.95
N TYR A 134 4.53 -22.51 -6.62
CA TYR A 134 4.49 -23.05 -5.26
C TYR A 134 5.85 -23.54 -4.73
N ALA A 135 6.96 -23.20 -5.40
CA ALA A 135 8.31 -23.61 -5.01
C ALA A 135 9.16 -22.42 -4.55
#